data_AF-A0A849MB27-F1
#
_entry.id   AF-A0A849MB27-F1
#
_cell.length_a   1.000
_cell.length_b   1.000
_cell.length_c   1.000
_cell.angle_alpha   90.00
_cell.angle_beta   90.00
_cell.angle_gamma   90.00
#
_symmetry.space_group_name_H-M   'P 1'
#
loop_
_entity.id
_entity.type
_entity.pdbx_description
1 polymer ?
#
loop_
_entity_poly.entity_id
_entity_poly.type
_entity_poly.pdbx_seq_one_letter_code
_entity_poly.pdbx_strand_id
1 'polypeptide(L)'
;MAKTKRKKRNYPTNKRKKYSGPTLNQILIAAGILAAAFLYIIYGDIAKSERIHSLQTLVENKSNDHKLETNVLEIATKFVCSCGECKKKSLDICKCDVAIRERQFIREKLIKKEHPDSIIVALNREYGLIKPHFKDKYIP
;
A
#
# COMPACT_ATOMS: atom_id res chain seq x y z
N MET A 1 85.99 27.85 17.64
CA MET A 1 85.02 28.96 17.57
C MET A 1 84.03 28.64 16.45
N ALA A 2 82.84 28.08 16.73
CA ALA A 2 81.53 28.75 16.87
C ALA A 2 81.02 29.35 15.53
N LYS A 3 79.80 29.18 15.01
CA LYS A 3 78.46 28.99 15.62
C LYS A 3 77.51 28.32 14.61
N THR A 4 76.82 27.25 14.99
CA THR A 4 75.74 26.64 14.19
C THR A 4 74.43 27.42 14.38
N LYS A 5 73.89 27.98 13.29
CA LYS A 5 72.61 28.72 13.28
C LYS A 5 71.43 27.76 13.45
N ARG A 6 70.75 27.83 14.60
CA ARG A 6 69.48 27.10 14.85
C ARG A 6 68.33 27.72 14.05
N LYS A 7 67.75 26.95 13.14
CA LYS A 7 66.54 27.27 12.36
C LYS A 7 65.32 27.16 13.28
N LYS A 8 64.66 28.29 13.62
CA LYS A 8 63.40 28.29 14.39
C LYS A 8 62.28 27.73 13.51
N ARG A 9 61.63 26.64 13.96
CA ARG A 9 60.42 26.08 13.31
C ARG A 9 59.23 26.93 13.74
N ASN A 10 58.52 27.49 12.76
CA ASN A 10 57.22 28.12 12.99
C ASN A 10 56.15 27.03 13.11
N TYR A 11 55.56 26.88 14.29
CA TYR A 11 54.35 26.07 14.46
C TYR A 11 53.13 26.92 14.06
N PRO A 12 52.22 26.40 13.22
CA PRO A 12 50.99 27.10 12.91
C PRO A 12 50.12 27.20 14.18
N THR A 13 49.82 28.42 14.59
CA THR A 13 48.90 28.69 15.70
C THR A 13 47.49 28.34 15.28
N ASN A 14 46.95 27.27 15.89
CA ASN A 14 45.60 26.78 15.64
C ASN A 14 44.58 27.78 16.19
N LYS A 15 44.01 28.62 15.30
CA LYS A 15 42.93 29.55 15.63
C LYS A 15 41.67 28.74 15.95
N ARG A 16 41.39 28.57 17.25
CA ARG A 16 40.11 28.05 17.74
C ARG A 16 38.98 28.92 17.19
N LYS A 17 38.20 28.39 16.24
CA LYS A 17 36.96 29.02 15.77
C LYS A 17 36.01 29.12 16.96
N LYS A 18 35.73 30.34 17.44
CA LYS A 18 34.63 30.60 18.38
C LYS A 18 33.33 30.26 17.64
N TYR A 19 32.69 29.17 18.02
CA TYR A 19 31.31 28.91 17.63
C TYR A 19 30.42 29.91 18.39
N SER A 20 29.95 30.94 17.68
CA SER A 20 28.78 31.69 18.11
C SER A 20 27.58 30.77 17.97
N GLY A 21 26.84 30.55 19.07
CA GLY A 21 25.62 29.76 19.04
C GLY A 21 24.63 30.27 17.99
N PRO A 22 23.73 29.41 17.52
CA PRO A 22 22.76 29.81 16.52
C PRO A 22 21.89 30.95 17.06
N THR A 23 21.71 31.99 16.26
CA THR A 23 20.79 33.07 16.62
C THR A 23 19.35 32.56 16.56
N LEU A 24 18.43 33.18 17.29
CA LEU A 24 17.02 32.78 17.33
C LEU A 24 16.40 32.64 15.93
N ASN A 25 16.79 33.52 15.00
CA ASN A 25 16.34 33.48 13.61
C ASN A 25 16.84 32.23 12.87
N GLN A 26 18.06 31.76 13.17
CA GLN A 26 18.59 30.53 12.58
C GLN A 26 17.86 29.28 13.11
N ILE A 27 17.44 29.30 14.39
CA ILE A 27 16.65 28.22 14.98
C ILE A 27 15.25 28.17 14.34
N LEU A 28 14.61 29.32 14.16
CA LEU A 28 13.28 29.41 13.52
C LEU A 28 13.31 28.94 12.06
N ILE A 29 14.34 29.29 11.30
CA ILE A 29 14.51 28.83 9.91
C ILE A 29 14.72 27.30 9.89
N ALA A 30 15.57 26.77 10.76
CA ALA A 30 15.82 25.33 10.83
C ALA A 30 14.54 24.55 11.22
N ALA A 31 13.77 25.06 12.18
CA ALA A 31 12.50 24.47 12.59
C ALA A 31 11.46 24.50 11.45
N GLY A 32 11.39 25.60 10.69
CA GLY A 32 10.51 25.72 9.53
C GLY A 32 10.83 24.72 8.42
N ILE A 33 12.11 24.50 8.12
CA ILE A 33 12.55 23.51 7.13
C ILE A 33 12.17 22.09 7.58
N LEU A 34 12.39 21.76 8.85
CA LEU A 34 12.01 20.45 9.40
C LEU A 34 10.49 20.22 9.36
N ALA A 35 9.70 21.23 9.72
CA ALA A 35 8.25 21.16 9.65
C ALA A 35 7.76 20.98 8.20
N ALA A 36 8.32 21.72 7.24
CA ALA A 36 7.98 21.59 5.82
C ALA A 36 8.35 20.20 5.27
N ALA A 37 9.51 19.65 5.63
CA ALA A 37 9.91 18.30 5.24
C ALA A 37 8.98 17.24 5.82
N PHE A 38 8.57 17.39 7.08
CA PHE A 38 7.64 16.48 7.73
C PHE A 38 6.24 16.52 7.09
N LEU A 39 5.73 17.72 6.79
CA LEU A 39 4.48 17.88 6.04
C LEU A 39 4.59 17.27 4.64
N TYR A 40 5.72 17.45 3.95
CA TYR A 40 5.94 16.86 2.64
C TYR A 40 5.93 15.33 2.66
N ILE A 41 6.46 14.68 3.71
CA ILE A 41 6.38 13.22 3.85
C ILE A 41 4.93 12.77 4.05
N ILE A 42 4.20 13.42 4.97
CA ILE A 42 2.79 13.08 5.26
C ILE A 42 1.89 13.26 4.03
N TYR A 43 1.99 14.39 3.34
CA TYR A 43 1.18 14.66 2.15
C TYR A 43 1.69 13.92 0.91
N GLY A 44 3.00 13.65 0.83
CA GLY A 44 3.63 12.92 -0.27
C GLY A 44 3.19 11.46 -0.34
N ASP A 45 2.96 10.82 0.81
CA ASP A 45 2.45 9.44 0.86
C ASP A 45 1.00 9.32 0.36
N ILE A 46 0.17 10.35 0.55
CA ILE A 46 -1.21 10.38 0.03
C ILE A 46 -1.21 10.44 -1.51
N ALA A 47 -0.30 11.21 -2.12
CA ALA A 47 -0.19 11.33 -3.58
C ALA A 47 0.50 10.13 -4.26
N LYS A 48 1.24 9.31 -3.51
CA LYS A 48 1.89 8.08 -4.03
C LYS A 48 1.00 6.84 -3.92
N SER A 49 -0.06 6.87 -3.12
CA SER A 49 -0.97 5.73 -2.93
C SER A 49 -1.68 5.32 -4.23
N GLU A 50 -1.90 6.23 -5.18
CA GLU A 50 -2.54 5.90 -6.47
C GLU A 50 -1.60 5.27 -7.51
N ARG A 51 -0.27 5.42 -7.38
CA ARG A 51 0.71 4.91 -8.38
C ARG A 51 1.44 3.63 -8.00
N ILE A 52 1.13 3.02 -6.85
CA ILE A 52 1.67 1.71 -6.47
C ILE A 52 0.71 0.56 -6.86
N HIS A 53 -0.54 0.88 -7.22
CA HIS A 53 -1.53 -0.13 -7.61
C HIS A 53 -1.37 -0.71 -9.03
N SER A 54 -0.51 -0.15 -9.89
CA SER A 54 -0.42 -0.59 -11.30
C SER A 54 0.73 -1.54 -11.64
N LEU A 55 1.53 -1.99 -10.66
CA LEU A 55 2.68 -2.86 -10.90
C LEU A 55 2.89 -3.98 -9.86
N GLN A 56 1.97 -4.16 -8.91
CA GLN A 56 1.78 -5.45 -8.28
C GLN A 56 0.75 -6.21 -9.11
N THR A 57 1.20 -7.12 -9.98
CA THR A 57 0.35 -8.26 -10.35
C THR A 57 -0.15 -8.87 -9.06
N LEU A 58 -1.42 -8.65 -8.72
CA LEU A 58 -2.02 -9.22 -7.54
C LEU A 58 -1.99 -10.74 -7.75
N VAL A 59 -0.99 -11.40 -7.19
CA VAL A 59 -0.89 -12.86 -7.31
C VAL A 59 -2.05 -13.43 -6.50
N GLU A 60 -3.00 -14.05 -7.20
CA GLU A 60 -4.12 -14.69 -6.55
C GLU A 60 -3.59 -15.83 -5.65
N ASN A 61 -3.69 -15.64 -4.34
CA ASN A 61 -3.25 -16.63 -3.37
C ASN A 61 -4.35 -17.70 -3.18
N LYS A 62 -4.25 -18.77 -3.96
CA LYS A 62 -5.17 -19.90 -3.90
C LYS A 62 -4.82 -20.85 -2.77
N SER A 63 -5.84 -21.46 -2.17
CA SER A 63 -5.65 -22.54 -1.21
C SER A 63 -5.24 -23.84 -1.93
N ASN A 64 -4.47 -24.68 -1.25
CA ASN A 64 -4.19 -26.06 -1.70
C ASN A 64 -5.39 -26.99 -1.46
N ASP A 65 -6.41 -26.56 -0.71
CA ASP A 65 -7.65 -27.31 -0.51
C ASP A 65 -8.56 -27.20 -1.74
N HIS A 66 -8.66 -28.29 -2.50
CA HIS A 66 -9.49 -28.38 -3.69
C HIS A 66 -10.97 -28.12 -3.41
N LYS A 67 -11.50 -28.57 -2.26
CA LYS A 67 -12.91 -28.37 -1.90
C LYS A 67 -13.18 -26.88 -1.65
N LEU A 68 -12.25 -26.20 -0.99
CA LEU A 68 -12.34 -24.77 -0.76
C LEU A 68 -12.36 -24.00 -2.08
N GLU A 69 -11.43 -24.27 -2.98
CA GLU A 69 -11.37 -23.56 -4.28
C GLU A 69 -12.60 -23.85 -5.15
N THR A 70 -13.15 -25.06 -5.09
CA THR A 70 -14.41 -25.39 -5.77
C THR A 70 -15.56 -24.50 -5.26
N ASN A 71 -15.67 -24.34 -3.94
CA ASN A 71 -16.68 -23.47 -3.35
C ASN A 71 -16.46 -21.98 -3.69
N VAL A 72 -15.19 -21.53 -3.75
CA VAL A 72 -14.86 -20.17 -4.20
C VAL A 72 -15.39 -19.93 -5.61
N LEU A 73 -15.14 -20.87 -6.53
CA LEU A 73 -15.61 -20.78 -7.90
C LEU A 73 -17.14 -20.84 -7.99
N GLU A 74 -17.79 -21.75 -7.24
CA GLU A 74 -19.24 -21.85 -7.22
C GLU A 74 -19.90 -20.54 -6.79
N ILE A 75 -19.39 -19.90 -5.73
CA ILE A 75 -19.87 -18.58 -5.30
C ILE A 75 -19.55 -17.54 -6.37
N ALA A 76 -18.32 -17.51 -6.89
CA ALA A 76 -17.90 -16.53 -7.89
C ALA A 76 -18.72 -16.60 -9.18
N THR A 77 -19.17 -17.77 -9.63
CA THR A 77 -20.02 -17.91 -10.82
C THR A 77 -21.37 -17.18 -10.69
N LYS A 78 -21.78 -16.81 -9.47
CA LYS A 78 -23.02 -16.06 -9.22
C LYS A 78 -22.86 -14.55 -9.45
N PHE A 79 -21.63 -14.09 -9.66
CA PHE A 79 -21.29 -12.68 -9.75
C PHE A 79 -20.69 -12.30 -11.09
N VAL A 80 -20.83 -11.02 -11.41
CA VAL A 80 -20.11 -10.34 -12.48
C VAL A 80 -19.01 -9.51 -11.85
N CYS A 81 -17.84 -9.44 -12.49
CA CYS A 81 -16.74 -8.64 -11.98
C CYS A 81 -17.08 -7.13 -11.93
N SER A 82 -16.76 -6.49 -10.79
CA SER A 82 -17.07 -5.08 -10.51
C SER A 82 -16.11 -4.04 -11.09
N CYS A 83 -15.08 -4.47 -11.82
CA CYS A 83 -14.09 -3.58 -12.43
C CYS A 83 -14.66 -2.58 -13.46
N GLY A 84 -15.85 -2.80 -14.03
CA GLY A 84 -16.41 -1.97 -15.12
C GLY A 84 -15.74 -2.13 -16.48
N GLU A 85 -14.44 -2.44 -16.52
CA GLU A 85 -13.63 -2.53 -17.75
C GLU A 85 -13.67 -3.92 -18.42
N CYS A 86 -13.99 -4.95 -17.64
CA CYS A 86 -13.85 -6.34 -18.05
C CYS A 86 -15.05 -6.88 -18.82
N LYS A 87 -15.83 -5.99 -19.47
CA LYS A 87 -17.05 -6.31 -20.24
C LYS A 87 -18.05 -7.19 -19.47
N LYS A 88 -18.19 -6.96 -18.16
CA LYS A 88 -19.09 -7.75 -17.30
C LYS A 88 -18.85 -9.27 -17.37
N LYS A 89 -17.59 -9.68 -17.51
CA LYS A 89 -17.22 -11.10 -17.39
C LYS A 89 -17.63 -11.66 -16.02
N SER A 90 -17.95 -12.94 -16.02
CA SER A 90 -18.20 -13.71 -14.81
C SER A 90 -17.00 -13.65 -13.87
N LEU A 91 -17.25 -13.51 -12.56
CA LEU A 91 -16.20 -13.31 -11.57
C LEU A 91 -15.23 -14.49 -11.48
N ASP A 92 -15.68 -15.72 -11.71
CA ASP A 92 -14.83 -16.93 -11.74
C ASP A 92 -13.80 -16.93 -12.88
N ILE A 93 -14.09 -16.25 -14.00
CA ILE A 93 -13.24 -16.23 -15.20
C ILE A 93 -12.38 -14.96 -15.26
N CYS A 94 -12.87 -13.87 -14.66
CA CYS A 94 -12.21 -12.58 -14.74
C CYS A 94 -10.87 -12.56 -14.00
N LYS A 95 -9.81 -12.04 -14.63
CA LYS A 95 -8.45 -12.03 -14.06
C LYS A 95 -7.93 -10.64 -13.68
N CYS A 96 -8.80 -9.62 -13.66
CA CYS A 96 -8.40 -8.29 -13.21
C CYS A 96 -8.21 -8.26 -11.69
N ASP A 97 -7.50 -7.25 -11.19
CA ASP A 97 -7.18 -7.15 -9.76
C ASP A 97 -8.43 -7.07 -8.88
N VAL A 98 -9.49 -6.44 -9.39
CA VAL A 98 -10.79 -6.37 -8.69
C VAL A 98 -11.40 -7.76 -8.54
N ALA A 99 -11.40 -8.56 -9.60
CA ALA A 99 -11.90 -9.93 -9.56
C ALA A 99 -11.08 -10.82 -8.61
N ILE A 100 -9.76 -10.62 -8.57
CA ILE A 100 -8.88 -11.34 -7.66
C ILE A 100 -9.19 -10.96 -6.21
N ARG A 101 -9.40 -9.67 -5.90
CA ARG A 101 -9.83 -9.23 -4.55
C ARG A 101 -11.18 -9.79 -4.15
N GLU A 102 -12.16 -9.77 -5.05
CA GLU A 102 -13.49 -10.35 -4.81
C GLU A 102 -13.39 -11.86 -4.52
N ARG A 103 -12.60 -12.62 -5.29
CA ARG A 103 -12.36 -14.05 -4.99
C ARG A 103 -11.59 -14.27 -3.70
N GLN A 104 -10.65 -13.39 -3.38
CA GLN A 104 -9.92 -13.44 -2.11
C GLN A 104 -10.85 -13.20 -0.92
N PHE A 105 -11.80 -12.27 -1.04
CA PHE A 105 -12.84 -12.05 -0.04
C PHE A 105 -13.68 -13.32 0.19
N ILE A 106 -14.14 -13.97 -0.89
CA ILE A 106 -14.87 -15.24 -0.78
C ILE A 106 -14.02 -16.30 -0.06
N ARG A 107 -12.74 -16.42 -0.43
CA ARG A 107 -11.80 -17.38 0.15
C ARG A 107 -11.62 -17.17 1.66
N GLU A 108 -11.36 -15.94 2.09
CA GLU A 108 -11.23 -15.59 3.51
C GLU A 108 -12.47 -15.93 4.33
N LYS A 109 -13.64 -15.71 3.75
CA LYS A 109 -14.93 -16.02 4.37
C LYS A 109 -15.17 -17.52 4.51
N LEU A 110 -14.82 -18.30 3.49
CA LEU A 110 -14.88 -19.77 3.54
C LEU A 110 -13.88 -20.36 4.53
N ILE A 111 -12.68 -19.79 4.67
CA ILE A 111 -11.69 -20.20 5.68
C ILE A 111 -12.26 -19.99 7.10
N LYS A 112 -13.02 -18.91 7.31
CA LYS A 112 -13.74 -18.63 8.56
C LYS A 112 -14.98 -19.52 8.77
N LYS A 113 -15.23 -20.48 7.89
CA LYS A 113 -16.38 -21.40 7.91
C LYS A 113 -17.73 -20.67 7.85
N GLU A 114 -17.77 -19.49 7.23
CA GLU A 114 -19.04 -18.79 6.96
C GLU A 114 -19.87 -19.57 5.93
N HIS A 115 -21.20 -19.49 6.04
CA HIS A 115 -22.11 -20.23 5.15
C HIS A 115 -22.11 -19.62 3.74
N PRO A 116 -22.11 -20.41 2.65
CA PRO A 116 -22.06 -19.88 1.28
C PRO A 116 -23.10 -18.79 0.97
N ASP A 117 -24.33 -18.96 1.45
CA ASP A 117 -25.39 -17.97 1.23
C ASP A 117 -25.12 -16.64 1.94
N SER A 118 -24.54 -16.64 3.15
CA SER A 118 -24.16 -15.39 3.83
C SER A 118 -22.98 -14.70 3.13
N ILE A 119 -22.06 -15.48 2.55
CA ILE A 119 -20.95 -14.95 1.76
C ILE A 119 -21.47 -14.25 0.50
N ILE A 120 -22.47 -14.83 -0.17
CA ILE A 120 -23.11 -14.23 -1.36
C ILE A 120 -23.74 -12.88 -1.00
N VAL A 121 -24.50 -12.82 0.10
CA VAL A 121 -25.10 -11.57 0.57
C VAL A 121 -24.02 -10.53 0.91
N ALA A 122 -22.97 -10.93 1.62
CA ALA A 122 -21.87 -10.04 1.99
C ALA A 122 -21.10 -9.53 0.78
N LEU A 123 -20.76 -10.40 -0.17
CA LEU A 123 -20.06 -10.02 -1.40
C LEU A 123 -20.92 -9.07 -2.25
N ASN A 124 -22.22 -9.33 -2.36
CA ASN A 124 -23.13 -8.43 -3.06
C ASN A 124 -23.23 -7.06 -2.36
N ARG A 125 -23.27 -7.03 -1.03
CA ARG A 125 -23.32 -5.77 -0.29
C ARG A 125 -22.05 -4.93 -0.51
N GLU A 126 -20.90 -5.59 -0.59
CA GLU A 126 -19.60 -4.92 -0.75
C GLU A 126 -19.33 -4.47 -2.20
N TYR A 127 -19.67 -5.31 -3.20
CA TYR A 127 -19.28 -5.09 -4.60
C TYR A 127 -20.45 -4.89 -5.58
N GLY A 128 -21.68 -5.22 -5.19
CA GLY A 128 -22.90 -4.80 -5.90
C GLY A 128 -23.26 -5.51 -7.21
N LEU A 129 -22.59 -6.60 -7.60
CA LEU A 129 -22.73 -7.20 -8.93
C LEU A 129 -23.15 -8.68 -8.95
N ILE A 130 -24.14 -9.05 -8.14
CA ILE A 130 -24.78 -10.36 -8.32
C ILE A 130 -25.47 -10.43 -9.69
N LYS A 131 -25.43 -11.60 -10.35
CA LYS A 131 -26.14 -11.80 -11.62
C LYS A 131 -27.66 -11.72 -11.38
N PRO A 132 -28.44 -11.17 -12.34
CA PRO A 132 -29.87 -10.94 -12.15
C PRO A 132 -30.67 -12.18 -11.74
N HIS A 133 -30.38 -13.36 -12.30
CA HIS A 133 -31.09 -14.61 -11.99
C HIS A 133 -30.83 -15.16 -10.57
N PHE A 134 -29.84 -14.62 -9.84
CA PHE A 134 -29.61 -14.95 -8.43
C PHE A 134 -30.13 -13.87 -7.49
N LYS A 135 -30.54 -12.70 -8.01
CA LYS A 135 -30.91 -11.55 -7.19
C LYS A 135 -32.06 -11.86 -6.24
N ASP A 136 -33.15 -12.42 -6.76
CA ASP A 136 -34.38 -12.67 -6.00
C ASP A 136 -34.19 -13.69 -4.86
N LYS A 137 -33.17 -14.56 -4.96
CA LYS A 137 -32.86 -15.55 -3.92
C LYS A 137 -32.08 -14.95 -2.75
N TYR A 138 -31.24 -13.96 -3.01
CA TYR A 138 -30.22 -13.47 -2.07
C TYR A 138 -30.43 -12.03 -1.62
N ILE A 139 -31.27 -11.28 -2.33
CA ILE A 139 -31.57 -9.88 -2.07
C ILE A 139 -33.09 -9.74 -1.95
N PRO A 140 -33.64 -9.77 -0.73
CA PRO A 140 -35.05 -9.49 -0.49
C PRO A 140 -35.39 -8.01 -0.68
#